data_AF-A0A7G1KQ63-F1
#
_entry.id   AF-A0A7G1KQ63-F1
#
_cell.length_a   1.000
_cell.length_b   1.000
_cell.length_c   1.000
_cell.angle_alpha   90.00
_cell.angle_beta   90.00
_cell.angle_gamma   90.00
#
_symmetry.space_group_name_H-M   'P 1'
#
loop_
_entity.id
_entity.type
_entity.pdbx_description
1 polymer ?
#
loop_
_entity_poly.entity_id
_entity_poly.type
_entity_poly.pdbx_seq_one_letter_code
_entity_poly.pdbx_strand_id
1 'polypeptide(L)'
;MIKLAGWLITLCGLGHTLGALTQTVPHYAGDWFGWALWEEQNKDPVAMSHTTAAFWYSVFSFGPPLFLVGLIVLWLNRRRIAPPSFVAWSIVCWTVITAILSGPSPLLLLLIASVLLLAGARRAARDRSHASGFSSRPAARPTPG
;
A
#
# COMPACT_ATOMS: atom_id res chain seq x y z
N MET A 1 -2.51 5.14 -14.88
CA MET A 1 -1.33 4.82 -14.05
C MET A 1 -1.67 4.84 -12.56
N ILE A 2 -1.89 6.01 -11.94
CA ILE A 2 -2.15 6.09 -10.48
C ILE A 2 -3.37 5.26 -10.04
N LYS A 3 -4.50 5.35 -10.76
CA LYS A 3 -5.70 4.53 -10.49
C LYS A 3 -5.41 3.03 -10.52
N LEU A 4 -4.65 2.56 -11.50
CA LEU A 4 -4.30 1.14 -11.63
C LEU A 4 -3.36 0.70 -10.50
N ALA A 5 -2.36 1.51 -10.16
CA ALA A 5 -1.49 1.25 -9.03
C ALA A 5 -2.29 1.13 -7.72
N GLY A 6 -3.20 2.06 -7.46
CA GLY A 6 -4.07 2.02 -6.28
C GLY A 6 -4.93 0.75 -6.22
N TRP A 7 -5.51 0.33 -7.34
CA TRP A 7 -6.28 -0.91 -7.40
C TRP A 7 -5.42 -2.16 -7.16
N LEU A 8 -4.23 -2.25 -7.77
CA LEU A 8 -3.31 -3.37 -7.54
C LEU A 8 -2.93 -3.50 -6.07
N ILE A 9 -2.56 -2.39 -5.42
CA ILE A 9 -2.22 -2.35 -3.99
C ILE A 9 -3.42 -2.79 -3.15
N THR A 10 -4.61 -2.25 -3.44
CA THR A 10 -5.86 -2.57 -2.74
C THR A 10 -6.17 -4.06 -2.84
N LEU A 11 -6.10 -4.64 -4.04
CA LEU A 11 -6.40 -6.04 -4.28
C LEU A 11 -5.37 -6.98 -3.66
N CYS A 12 -4.09 -6.60 -3.64
CA CYS A 12 -3.06 -7.38 -2.94
C CYS A 12 -3.31 -7.41 -1.42
N GLY A 13 -3.59 -6.24 -0.82
CA GLY A 13 -3.90 -6.15 0.61
C GLY A 13 -5.17 -6.92 0.96
N LEU A 14 -6.25 -6.67 0.22
CA LEU A 14 -7.53 -7.36 0.43
C LEU A 14 -7.42 -8.87 0.21
N GLY A 15 -6.75 -9.29 -0.86
CA GLY A 15 -6.57 -10.71 -1.18
C GLY A 15 -5.77 -11.44 -0.11
N HIS A 16 -4.70 -10.84 0.40
CA HIS A 16 -3.94 -11.42 1.52
C HIS A 16 -4.80 -11.49 2.79
N THR A 17 -5.49 -10.41 3.16
CA THR A 17 -6.35 -10.39 4.35
C THR A 17 -7.44 -11.45 4.28
N LEU A 18 -8.19 -11.50 3.17
CA LEU A 18 -9.27 -12.47 3.01
C LEU A 18 -8.72 -13.91 2.95
N GLY A 19 -7.65 -14.15 2.19
CA GLY A 19 -7.02 -15.46 2.11
C GLY A 19 -6.55 -15.96 3.48
N ALA A 20 -5.83 -15.12 4.21
CA ALA A 20 -5.31 -15.45 5.55
C ALA A 20 -6.44 -15.67 6.55
N LEU A 21 -7.49 -14.83 6.56
CA LEU A 21 -8.65 -15.02 7.43
C LEU A 21 -9.39 -16.31 7.10
N THR A 22 -9.58 -16.62 5.82
CA THR A 22 -10.27 -17.86 5.39
C THR A 22 -9.53 -19.10 5.90
N GLN A 23 -8.21 -19.06 5.98
CA GLN A 23 -7.37 -20.15 6.48
C GLN A 23 -7.28 -20.23 8.01
N THR A 24 -7.49 -19.13 8.73
CA THR A 24 -7.20 -19.05 10.18
C THR A 24 -8.46 -18.99 11.04
N VAL A 25 -9.49 -18.26 10.60
CA VAL A 25 -10.75 -18.08 11.33
C VAL A 25 -11.42 -19.41 11.72
N PRO A 26 -11.50 -20.43 10.84
CA PRO A 26 -12.14 -21.70 11.20
C PRO A 26 -11.47 -22.43 12.36
N HIS A 27 -10.18 -22.15 12.62
CA HIS A 27 -9.38 -22.84 13.61
C HIS A 27 -9.17 -22.04 14.89
N TYR A 28 -9.00 -20.71 14.79
CA TYR A 28 -8.51 -19.89 15.90
C TYR A 28 -9.44 -18.74 16.31
N ALA A 29 -10.58 -18.56 15.65
CA ALA A 29 -11.51 -17.48 16.02
C ALA A 29 -12.03 -17.63 17.46
N GLY A 30 -12.32 -18.86 17.90
CA GLY A 30 -12.75 -19.15 19.27
C GLY A 30 -11.72 -18.68 20.29
N ASP A 31 -10.45 -18.99 20.08
CA ASP A 31 -9.34 -18.57 20.93
C ASP A 31 -9.21 -17.04 20.99
N TRP A 32 -9.29 -16.36 19.84
CA TRP A 32 -9.15 -14.91 19.79
C TRP A 32 -10.29 -14.19 20.52
N PHE A 33 -11.54 -14.62 20.31
CA PHE A 33 -12.70 -14.06 21.00
C PHE A 33 -12.80 -14.53 22.47
N GLY A 34 -12.13 -15.64 22.80
CA GLY A 34 -11.94 -16.15 24.16
C GLY A 34 -10.78 -15.49 24.91
N TRP A 35 -10.11 -14.49 24.33
CA TRP A 35 -8.98 -13.77 24.91
C TRP A 35 -7.70 -14.60 25.09
N ALA A 36 -7.55 -15.73 24.40
CA ALA A 36 -6.39 -16.61 24.54
C ALA A 36 -5.05 -15.90 24.24
N LEU A 37 -5.06 -14.89 23.35
CA LEU A 37 -3.87 -14.06 23.05
C LEU A 37 -3.29 -13.34 24.29
N TRP A 38 -4.06 -13.21 25.37
CA TRP A 38 -3.64 -12.58 26.62
C TRP A 38 -3.16 -13.58 27.68
N GLU A 39 -3.25 -14.88 27.41
CA GLU A 39 -2.80 -15.93 28.31
C GLU A 39 -1.26 -16.06 28.27
N GLU A 40 -0.64 -16.38 29.41
CA GLU A 40 0.83 -16.42 29.54
C GLU A 40 1.51 -17.31 28.49
N GLN A 41 0.93 -18.48 28.18
CA GLN A 41 1.47 -19.38 27.16
C GLN A 41 1.51 -18.80 25.75
N ASN A 42 0.77 -17.72 25.47
CA ASN A 42 0.64 -17.11 24.14
C ASN A 42 1.42 -15.79 24.02
N LYS A 43 2.08 -15.34 25.10
CA LYS A 43 2.78 -14.04 25.17
C LYS A 43 4.21 -14.07 24.65
N ASP A 44 4.82 -15.23 24.44
CA ASP A 44 6.18 -15.30 23.91
C ASP A 44 6.21 -14.80 22.45
N PRO A 45 6.90 -13.67 22.17
CA PRO A 45 6.91 -13.10 20.83
C PRO A 45 7.87 -13.83 19.87
N VAL A 46 8.79 -14.64 20.38
CA VAL A 46 9.78 -15.37 19.58
C VAL A 46 9.32 -16.82 19.36
N ALA A 47 8.74 -17.44 20.37
CA ALA A 47 8.16 -18.78 20.30
C ALA A 47 6.62 -18.71 20.24
N MET A 48 6.09 -18.08 19.19
CA MET A 48 4.65 -17.90 19.03
C MET A 48 3.90 -19.23 19.00
N SER A 49 2.87 -19.35 19.84
CA SER A 49 1.88 -20.41 19.71
C SER A 49 1.17 -20.31 18.35
N HIS A 50 0.49 -21.39 17.94
CA HIS A 50 -0.26 -21.37 16.69
C HIS A 50 -1.38 -20.32 16.69
N THR A 51 -2.04 -20.10 17.83
CA THR A 51 -3.07 -19.06 18.01
C THR A 51 -2.49 -17.67 17.79
N THR A 52 -1.32 -17.38 18.38
CA THR A 52 -0.63 -16.09 18.21
C THR A 52 -0.11 -15.94 16.78
N ALA A 53 0.57 -16.95 16.23
CA ALA A 53 1.09 -16.92 14.87
C ALA A 53 -0.02 -16.72 13.82
N ALA A 54 -1.17 -17.39 13.98
CA ALA A 54 -2.32 -17.23 13.10
C ALA A 54 -2.90 -15.81 13.14
N PHE A 55 -2.91 -15.17 14.31
CA PHE A 55 -3.33 -13.78 14.47
C PHE A 55 -2.39 -12.81 13.71
N TRP A 56 -1.08 -12.97 13.87
CA TRP A 56 -0.06 -12.18 13.15
C TRP A 56 -0.08 -12.42 11.64
N TYR A 57 -0.33 -13.65 11.23
CA TYR A 57 -0.45 -14.02 9.81
C TYR A 57 -1.70 -13.42 9.14
N SER A 58 -2.77 -13.16 9.89
CA SER A 58 -4.07 -12.76 9.34
C SER A 58 -4.52 -11.36 9.76
N VAL A 59 -5.08 -11.22 10.97
CA VAL A 59 -5.70 -9.99 11.49
C VAL A 59 -4.66 -8.88 11.63
N PHE A 60 -3.49 -9.20 12.18
CA PHE A 60 -2.40 -8.26 12.41
C PHE A 60 -1.31 -8.35 11.33
N SER A 61 -1.69 -8.76 10.13
CA SER A 61 -0.79 -8.89 8.98
C SER A 61 -0.54 -7.55 8.28
N PHE A 62 0.29 -7.57 7.24
CA PHE A 62 0.50 -6.44 6.34
C PHE A 62 -0.71 -6.16 5.41
N GLY A 63 -1.67 -7.08 5.33
CA GLY A 63 -2.81 -6.99 4.41
C GLY A 63 -3.70 -5.78 4.65
N PRO A 64 -4.25 -5.58 5.86
CA PRO A 64 -5.12 -4.44 6.15
C PRO A 64 -4.43 -3.08 5.97
N PRO A 65 -3.17 -2.86 6.46
CA PRO A 65 -2.43 -1.64 6.15
C PRO A 65 -2.26 -1.40 4.66
N LEU A 66 -1.91 -2.44 3.89
CA LEU A 66 -1.70 -2.31 2.44
C LEU A 66 -3.00 -2.00 1.70
N PHE A 67 -4.11 -2.63 2.10
CA PHE A 67 -5.45 -2.32 1.61
C PHE A 67 -5.77 -0.82 1.80
N LEU A 68 -5.54 -0.29 2.99
CA LEU A 68 -5.74 1.12 3.30
C LEU A 68 -4.85 2.03 2.45
N VAL A 69 -3.57 1.70 2.26
CA VAL A 69 -2.66 2.46 1.38
C VAL A 69 -3.20 2.50 -0.05
N GLY A 70 -3.71 1.37 -0.57
CA GLY A 70 -4.35 1.30 -1.88
C GLY A 70 -5.55 2.24 -2.00
N LEU A 71 -6.44 2.24 -0.99
CA LEU A 71 -7.59 3.13 -0.93
C LEU A 71 -7.18 4.61 -0.85
N ILE A 72 -6.15 4.94 -0.08
CA ILE A 72 -5.61 6.30 0.03
C ILE A 72 -5.09 6.76 -1.34
N VAL A 73 -4.35 5.93 -2.07
CA VAL A 73 -3.88 6.24 -3.43
C VAL A 73 -5.05 6.49 -4.38
N LEU A 74 -6.10 5.66 -4.31
CA LEU A 74 -7.32 5.85 -5.10
C LEU A 74 -8.04 7.16 -4.74
N TRP A 75 -8.13 7.48 -3.45
CA TRP A 75 -8.71 8.72 -2.96
C TRP A 75 -7.94 9.95 -3.45
N LEU A 76 -6.60 9.94 -3.34
CA LEU A 76 -5.72 11.01 -3.85
C LEU A 76 -5.93 11.23 -5.34
N ASN A 77 -5.99 10.14 -6.12
CA ASN A 77 -6.26 10.20 -7.55
C ASN A 77 -7.64 10.82 -7.86
N ARG A 78 -8.68 10.47 -7.10
CA ARG A 78 -10.02 11.07 -7.24
C ARG A 78 -10.02 12.55 -6.93
N ARG A 79 -9.20 12.99 -5.97
CA ARG A 79 -9.01 14.41 -5.60
C ARG A 79 -8.02 15.15 -6.50
N ARG A 80 -7.48 14.51 -7.54
CA ARG A 80 -6.44 15.06 -8.45
C ARG A 80 -5.16 15.47 -7.72
N ILE A 81 -4.92 14.88 -6.55
CA ILE A 81 -3.68 15.04 -5.77
C ILE A 81 -2.72 13.96 -6.24
N ALA A 82 -1.49 14.34 -6.59
CA ALA A 82 -0.47 13.35 -6.94
C ALA A 82 0.01 12.65 -5.67
N PRO A 83 0.02 11.32 -5.61
CA PRO A 83 0.57 10.61 -4.47
C PRO A 83 2.05 10.95 -4.25
N PRO A 84 2.48 11.12 -2.99
CA PRO A 84 3.88 11.33 -2.67
C PRO A 84 4.76 10.18 -3.17
N SER A 85 5.95 10.48 -3.70
CA SER A 85 6.87 9.47 -4.24
C SER A 85 7.39 8.50 -3.18
N PHE A 86 7.47 8.93 -1.91
CA PHE A 86 7.93 8.08 -0.82
C PHE A 86 7.03 6.84 -0.65
N VAL A 87 5.72 6.94 -0.93
CA VAL A 87 4.80 5.79 -0.82
C VAL A 87 5.24 4.66 -1.74
N ALA A 88 5.58 4.99 -2.99
CA ALA A 88 6.04 3.99 -3.96
C ALA A 88 7.39 3.40 -3.56
N TRP A 89 8.33 4.24 -3.11
CA TRP A 89 9.65 3.76 -2.67
C TRP A 89 9.59 2.89 -1.41
N SER A 90 8.74 3.23 -0.44
CA SER A 90 8.49 2.40 0.74
C SER A 90 7.99 1.01 0.34
N ILE A 91 7.03 0.93 -0.60
CA ILE A 91 6.52 -0.35 -1.10
C ILE A 91 7.62 -1.13 -1.85
N VAL A 92 8.44 -0.47 -2.68
CA VAL A 92 9.58 -1.11 -3.36
C VAL A 92 10.56 -1.69 -2.36
N CYS A 93 11.04 -0.89 -1.40
CA CYS A 93 12.01 -1.33 -0.40
C CYS A 93 11.48 -2.53 0.40
N TRP A 94 10.24 -2.44 0.89
CA TRP A 94 9.61 -3.53 1.62
C TRP A 94 9.48 -4.80 0.77
N THR A 95 9.00 -4.68 -0.46
CA THR A 95 8.79 -5.83 -1.35
C THR A 95 10.11 -6.52 -1.71
N VAL A 96 11.17 -5.75 -1.99
CA VAL A 96 12.48 -6.31 -2.31
C VAL A 96 13.09 -7.01 -1.10
N ILE A 97 13.07 -6.37 0.08
CA ILE A 97 13.61 -6.97 1.31
C ILE A 97 12.89 -8.28 1.62
N THR A 98 11.56 -8.28 1.63
CA THR A 98 10.77 -9.48 1.90
C THR A 98 11.00 -10.57 0.86
N ALA A 99 11.00 -10.25 -0.44
CA ALA A 99 11.25 -11.24 -1.49
C ALA A 99 12.65 -11.88 -1.41
N ILE A 100 13.67 -11.12 -0.97
CA ILE A 100 15.02 -11.65 -0.75
C ILE A 100 15.03 -12.59 0.46
N LEU A 101 14.37 -12.22 1.56
CA LEU A 101 14.44 -12.97 2.82
C LEU A 101 13.51 -14.20 2.84
N SER A 102 12.31 -14.10 2.27
CA SER A 102 11.30 -15.16 2.30
C SER A 102 11.17 -15.93 0.98
N GLY A 103 11.84 -15.47 -0.07
CA GLY A 103 11.67 -15.99 -1.43
C GLY A 103 10.51 -15.34 -2.21
N PRO A 104 10.33 -15.74 -3.49
CA PRO A 104 9.35 -15.14 -4.39
C PRO A 104 7.91 -15.40 -3.91
N SER A 105 7.08 -14.38 -3.98
CA SER A 105 5.68 -14.45 -3.57
C SER A 105 4.80 -13.51 -4.43
N PRO A 106 3.46 -13.60 -4.33
CA PRO A 106 2.56 -12.66 -5.00
C PRO A 106 2.84 -11.17 -4.68
N LEU A 107 3.61 -10.87 -3.63
CA LEU A 107 4.08 -9.51 -3.32
C LEU A 107 4.84 -8.84 -4.46
N LEU A 108 5.44 -9.60 -5.40
CA LEU A 108 6.12 -9.03 -6.57
C LEU A 108 5.18 -8.17 -7.45
N LEU A 109 3.85 -8.38 -7.38
CA LEU A 109 2.86 -7.50 -8.01
C LEU A 109 2.93 -6.05 -7.49
N LEU A 110 3.39 -5.85 -6.26
CA LEU A 110 3.58 -4.51 -5.69
C LEU A 110 4.73 -3.74 -6.33
N LEU A 111 5.71 -4.42 -6.95
CA LEU A 111 6.74 -3.74 -7.75
C LEU A 111 6.11 -3.11 -9.00
N ILE A 112 5.23 -3.85 -9.69
CA ILE A 112 4.48 -3.33 -10.84
C ILE A 112 3.63 -2.14 -10.41
N ALA A 113 2.90 -2.27 -9.30
CA ALA A 113 2.10 -1.18 -8.77
C ALA A 113 2.94 0.06 -8.41
N SER A 114 4.13 -0.13 -7.84
CA SER A 114 5.05 0.94 -7.47
C SER A 114 5.62 1.67 -8.68
N VAL A 115 6.00 0.93 -9.73
CA VAL A 115 6.46 1.52 -11.00
C VAL A 115 5.34 2.37 -11.63
N LEU A 116 4.10 1.86 -11.66
CA LEU A 116 2.94 2.60 -12.14
C LEU A 116 2.67 3.85 -11.29
N LEU A 117 2.86 3.77 -9.97
CA LEU A 117 2.66 4.89 -9.06
C LEU A 117 3.71 5.99 -9.28
N LEU A 118 5.00 5.61 -9.39
CA LEU A 118 6.10 6.54 -9.71
C LEU A 118 5.91 7.21 -11.07
N ALA A 119 5.60 6.43 -12.10
CA ALA A 119 5.35 6.96 -13.45
C ALA A 119 4.14 7.92 -13.45
N GLY A 120 3.08 7.53 -12.74
CA GLY A 120 1.89 8.36 -12.54
C GLY A 120 2.17 9.68 -11.84
N ALA A 121 2.91 9.65 -10.73
CA ALA A 121 3.27 10.84 -9.95
C ALA A 121 4.17 11.79 -10.74
N ARG A 122 5.18 11.26 -11.45
CA ARG A 122 6.07 12.05 -12.31
C ARG A 122 5.31 12.76 -13.43
N ARG A 123 4.36 12.08 -14.08
CA ARG A 123 3.51 12.70 -15.11
C ARG A 123 2.67 13.83 -14.55
N ALA A 124 2.00 13.61 -13.42
CA ALA A 124 1.17 14.63 -12.77
C ALA A 124 1.97 15.87 -12.31
N ALA A 125 3.24 15.67 -11.92
CA ALA A 125 4.14 16.79 -11.60
C ALA A 125 4.49 17.62 -12.83
N ARG A 126 4.83 16.97 -13.96
CA ARG A 126 5.14 17.65 -15.23
C ARG A 126 3.95 18.47 -15.74
N ASP A 127 2.74 17.90 -15.70
CA ASP A 127 1.52 18.57 -16.15
C ASP A 127 1.26 19.88 -15.36
N ARG A 128 1.53 19.88 -14.04
CA ARG A 128 1.42 21.09 -13.20
C ARG A 128 2.47 22.15 -13.54
N SER A 129 3.72 21.76 -13.76
CA SER A 129 4.80 22.69 -14.12
C SER A 129 4.53 23.39 -15.45
N HIS A 130 3.97 22.68 -16.44
CA HIS A 130 3.54 23.27 -17.71
C HIS A 130 2.41 24.29 -17.52
N ALA A 131 1.41 23.99 -16.70
CA ALA A 131 0.31 24.91 -16.42
C ALA A 131 0.78 26.20 -15.71
N SER A 132 1.71 26.09 -14.75
CA SER A 132 2.28 27.27 -14.08
C SER A 132 3.17 28.12 -14.99
N GLY A 133 3.87 27.52 -15.96
CA GLY A 133 4.73 28.24 -16.90
C GLY A 133 3.97 29.03 -17.98
N PHE A 134 2.74 28.63 -18.30
CA PHE A 134 1.88 29.37 -19.23
C PHE A 134 1.26 30.62 -18.59
N SER A 135 0.96 30.56 -17.29
CA SER A 135 0.38 31.68 -16.52
C SER A 135 1.35 32.83 -16.24
N SER A 136 2.67 32.60 -16.32
CA SER A 136 3.71 33.57 -15.98
C SER A 136 4.31 34.28 -17.20
N ARG A 137 3.76 34.09 -18.40
CA ARG A 137 4.17 34.83 -19.60
C ARG A 137 3.65 36.28 -19.49
N PRO A 138 4.51 37.30 -19.42
CA PRO A 138 4.05 38.68 -19.32
C PRO A 138 3.23 39.04 -20.56
N ALA A 139 2.03 39.59 -20.37
CA ALA A 139 1.27 40.17 -21.46
C ALA A 139 2.17 41.22 -22.15
N ALA A 140 2.39 41.06 -23.46
CA ALA A 140 3.18 41.99 -24.24
C ALA A 140 2.62 43.41 -24.02
N ARG A 141 3.46 44.28 -23.47
CA ARG A 141 3.08 45.66 -23.16
C ARG A 141 2.77 46.35 -24.51
N PRO A 142 1.58 46.96 -24.70
CA PRO A 142 1.26 47.62 -25.95
C PRO A 142 2.25 48.75 -26.20
N THR A 143 2.79 48.81 -27.41
CA THR A 143 3.70 49.88 -27.85
C THR A 143 2.92 51.21 -27.92
N PRO A 144 3.43 52.30 -27.34
CA PRO A 144 2.83 53.61 -27.53
C PRO A 144 3.01 54.04 -28.98
N GLY A 145 1.92 54.46 -29.62
CA GLY A 145 1.92 55.18 -30.88
C GLY A 145 2.02 56.69 -30.69
#